data_AF-A0A3M6VKK3-F1
#
_entry.id   AF-A0A3M6VKK3-F1
#
_cell.length_a   1.000
_cell.length_b   1.000
_cell.length_c   1.000
_cell.angle_alpha   90.00
_cell.angle_beta   90.00
_cell.angle_gamma   90.00
#
_symmetry.space_group_name_H-M   'P 1'
#
loop_
_entity.id
_entity.type
_entity.pdbx_description
1 polymer ?
#
loop_
_entity_poly.entity_id
_entity_poly.type
_entity_poly.pdbx_seq_one_letter_code
_entity_poly.pdbx_strand_id
1 'polypeptide(L)'
;MPHEDGPASFPLVSIISTGAECRVTFERHREADILTETQSATQNDNVRHFDFQLERCSLLLFTGEAYTRYLHSIDNVEVGTRISLTIRHVDLH
;
A
#
# COMPACT_ATOMS: atom_id res chain seq x y z
N MET A 1 10.87 -3.19 1.79
CA MET A 1 10.95 -2.35 3.03
C MET A 1 9.65 -1.57 3.17
N PRO A 2 8.97 -1.63 4.33
CA PRO A 2 7.73 -0.90 4.58
C PRO A 2 7.92 0.63 4.54
N HIS A 3 7.04 1.34 3.85
CA HIS A 3 7.06 2.80 3.73
C HIS A 3 5.69 3.40 3.35
N GLU A 4 5.56 4.72 3.50
CA GLU A 4 4.45 5.50 2.96
C GLU A 4 4.88 6.20 1.68
N ASP A 5 3.93 6.42 0.77
CA ASP A 5 4.15 7.27 -0.39
C ASP A 5 4.14 8.75 0.02
N GLY A 6 5.07 9.53 -0.53
CA GLY A 6 5.15 10.96 -0.21
C GLY A 6 3.94 11.77 -0.69
N PRO A 7 3.81 13.04 -0.24
CA PRO A 7 2.64 13.90 -0.53
C PRO A 7 2.36 14.11 -2.02
N ALA A 8 3.38 13.95 -2.86
CA ALA A 8 3.30 14.07 -4.31
C ALA A 8 2.44 12.97 -4.98
N SER A 9 2.08 11.93 -4.23
CA SER A 9 1.19 10.83 -4.63
C SER A 9 -0.15 10.88 -3.89
N PHE A 10 -0.40 11.88 -3.04
CA PHE A 10 -1.71 12.05 -2.40
C PHE A 10 -2.75 12.51 -3.45
N PRO A 11 -4.01 12.03 -3.40
CA PRO A 11 -4.63 11.14 -2.40
C PRO A 11 -4.62 9.64 -2.78
N LEU A 12 -3.94 9.26 -3.86
CA LEU A 12 -4.08 7.95 -4.46
C LEU A 12 -2.78 7.51 -5.13
N VAL A 13 -2.44 6.24 -4.92
CA VAL A 13 -1.33 5.57 -5.57
C VAL A 13 -1.89 4.54 -6.55
N SER A 14 -1.36 4.57 -7.77
CA SER A 14 -1.72 3.65 -8.85
C SER A 14 -0.44 2.99 -9.37
N ILE A 15 -0.38 1.67 -9.34
CA ILE A 15 0.79 0.90 -9.77
C ILE A 15 0.38 -0.13 -10.82
N ILE A 16 0.94 -0.01 -12.02
CA ILE A 16 0.85 -1.07 -13.04
C ILE A 16 2.06 -2.00 -12.87
N SER A 17 1.80 -3.29 -12.72
CA SER A 17 2.83 -4.32 -12.60
C SER A 17 2.95 -5.13 -13.87
N THR A 18 4.19 -5.26 -14.36
CA THR A 18 4.52 -6.10 -15.52
C THR A 18 5.78 -6.92 -15.21
N GLY A 19 5.99 -8.01 -15.94
CA GLY A 19 7.12 -8.89 -15.67
C GLY A 19 6.81 -9.90 -14.55
N ALA A 20 7.84 -10.27 -13.79
CA ALA A 20 7.72 -11.22 -12.68
C ALA A 20 6.75 -10.73 -11.59
N GLU A 21 6.04 -11.68 -10.99
CA GLU A 21 5.06 -11.42 -9.93
C GLU A 21 5.75 -11.12 -8.60
N CYS A 22 5.02 -10.53 -7.65
CA CYS A 22 5.55 -10.22 -6.33
C CYS A 22 4.46 -10.26 -5.27
N ARG A 23 4.87 -10.22 -4.00
CA ARG A 23 3.95 -10.02 -2.88
C ARG A 23 3.92 -8.56 -2.48
N VAL A 24 2.72 -8.04 -2.26
CA VAL A 24 2.52 -6.73 -1.64
C VAL A 24 2.00 -6.96 -0.24
N THR A 25 2.59 -6.24 0.72
CA THR A 25 2.19 -6.28 2.12
C THR A 25 1.77 -4.88 2.55
N PHE A 26 0.68 -4.79 3.30
CA PHE A 26 0.25 -3.60 4.02
C PHE A 26 0.29 -3.88 5.53
N GLU A 27 0.97 -3.03 6.28
CA GLU A 27 1.08 -3.10 7.74
C GLU A 27 0.67 -1.76 8.34
N ARG A 28 -0.19 -1.78 9.36
CA ARG A 28 -0.73 -0.56 9.96
C ARG A 28 0.36 0.24 10.70
N HIS A 29 0.31 1.55 10.60
CA HIS A 29 1.25 2.44 11.29
C HIS A 29 1.06 2.33 12.80
N ARG A 30 2.14 2.13 13.57
CA ARG A 30 2.07 2.03 15.05
C ARG A 30 1.46 3.28 15.70
N GLU A 31 1.67 4.45 15.11
CA GLU A 31 1.09 5.70 15.63
C GLU A 31 -0.42 5.82 15.32
N ALA A 32 -0.88 5.20 14.22
CA ALA A 32 -2.31 5.10 13.93
C ALA A 32 -3.01 4.16 14.91
N ASP A 33 -2.34 3.10 15.37
CA ASP A 33 -2.86 2.22 16.41
C ASP A 33 -3.07 2.96 17.74
N ILE A 34 -2.14 3.82 18.18
CA ILE A 34 -2.24 4.59 19.43
C ILE A 34 -3.46 5.52 19.43
N LEU A 35 -3.73 6.19 18.31
CA LEU A 35 -4.90 7.07 18.17
C LEU A 35 -6.22 6.28 18.16
N THR A 36 -6.22 5.05 17.66
CA THR A 36 -7.41 4.19 17.58
C THR A 36 -7.73 3.51 18.91
N GLU A 37 -6.70 3.12 19.68
CA GLU A 37 -6.85 2.48 21.00
C GLU A 37 -7.49 3.41 22.05
N THR A 38 -7.40 4.73 21.84
CA THR A 38 -8.01 5.70 22.76
C THR A 38 -9.53 5.85 22.54
N GLN A 39 -10.09 5.32 21.43
CA GLN A 39 -11.47 5.62 21.01
C GLN A 39 -12.41 4.43 20.83
N SER A 40 -11.99 3.16 20.96
CA SER A 40 -12.92 2.04 20.71
C SER A 40 -12.61 0.75 21.47
N ALA A 41 -13.23 0.59 22.64
CA ALA A 41 -13.35 -0.69 23.36
C ALA A 41 -14.47 -1.60 22.80
N THR A 42 -14.94 -1.36 21.57
CA THR A 42 -16.04 -2.10 20.95
C THR A 42 -15.70 -2.43 19.50
N GLN A 43 -15.27 -3.68 19.30
CA GLN A 43 -15.39 -4.50 18.10
C GLN A 43 -15.35 -3.78 16.74
N ASN A 44 -14.20 -3.85 16.07
CA ASN A 44 -14.15 -4.21 14.66
C ASN A 44 -12.75 -4.76 14.35
N ASP A 45 -12.73 -5.73 13.43
CA ASP A 45 -11.57 -6.48 12.97
C ASP A 45 -10.53 -5.53 12.35
N ASN A 46 -9.72 -4.90 13.20
CA ASN A 46 -8.62 -4.02 12.78
C ASN A 46 -7.56 -4.90 12.14
N VAL A 47 -7.66 -5.10 10.83
CA VAL A 47 -6.66 -5.81 10.04
C VAL A 47 -5.34 -5.05 10.18
N ARG A 48 -4.48 -5.51 11.10
CA ARG A 48 -3.17 -4.91 11.38
C ARG A 48 -2.19 -5.15 10.25
N HIS A 49 -2.42 -6.21 9.49
CA HIS A 49 -1.54 -6.70 8.45
C HIS A 49 -2.34 -7.50 7.44
N PHE A 50 -2.13 -7.24 6.15
CA PHE A 50 -2.62 -8.08 5.08
C PHE A 50 -1.64 -8.05 3.91
N ASP A 51 -1.66 -9.11 3.13
CA ASP A 51 -0.80 -9.25 1.97
C ASP A 51 -1.52 -10.00 0.84
N PHE A 52 -1.06 -9.80 -0.38
CA PHE A 52 -1.60 -10.46 -1.55
C PHE A 52 -0.55 -10.56 -2.67
N GLN A 53 -0.78 -11.51 -3.57
CA GLN A 53 0.04 -11.68 -4.77
C GLN A 53 -0.38 -10.64 -5.81
N LEU A 54 0.61 -9.97 -6.40
CA LEU A 54 0.42 -9.03 -7.49
C LEU A 54 0.86 -9.68 -8.80
N GLU A 55 -0.14 -10.12 -9.56
CA GLU A 55 0.04 -10.85 -10.81
C GLU A 55 0.57 -9.96 -11.94
N ARG A 56 1.07 -10.59 -13.01
CA ARG A 56 1.51 -9.89 -14.22
C ARG A 56 0.34 -9.15 -14.88
N CYS A 57 0.60 -7.92 -15.35
CA CYS A 57 -0.38 -7.04 -15.98
C CYS A 57 -1.54 -6.63 -15.06
N SER A 58 -1.30 -6.61 -13.74
CA SER A 58 -2.24 -6.11 -12.76
C SER A 58 -2.12 -4.60 -12.55
N LEU A 59 -3.21 -4.00 -12.07
CA LEU A 59 -3.28 -2.62 -11.58
C LEU A 59 -3.62 -2.64 -10.09
N LEU A 60 -2.70 -2.17 -9.26
CA LEU A 60 -2.94 -1.92 -7.84
C LEU A 60 -3.29 -0.45 -7.65
N LEU A 61 -4.44 -0.20 -7.03
CA LEU A 61 -4.92 1.12 -6.64
C LEU A 61 -5.20 1.14 -5.15
N PHE A 62 -4.65 2.11 -4.42
CA PHE A 62 -5.00 2.32 -3.02
C PHE A 62 -5.09 3.81 -2.67
N THR A 63 -5.98 4.12 -1.73
CA THR A 63 -6.35 5.48 -1.29
C THR A 63 -6.89 5.42 0.15
N GLY A 64 -7.26 6.58 0.71
CA GLY A 64 -7.90 6.66 2.02
C GLY A 64 -7.01 6.09 3.14
N GLU A 65 -7.55 5.18 3.95
CA GLU A 65 -6.80 4.59 5.06
C GLU A 65 -5.60 3.77 4.59
N ALA A 66 -5.71 3.03 3.48
CA ALA A 66 -4.59 2.25 2.95
C ALA A 66 -3.41 3.12 2.51
N TYR A 67 -3.65 4.39 2.15
CA TYR A 67 -2.60 5.37 1.86
C TYR A 67 -2.10 6.07 3.14
N THR A 68 -3.00 6.43 4.05
CA THR A 68 -2.71 7.34 5.19
C THR A 68 -2.37 6.65 6.51
N ARG A 69 -2.64 5.34 6.64
CA ARG A 69 -2.55 4.59 7.90
C ARG A 69 -1.79 3.29 7.78
N TYR A 70 -1.37 2.91 6.57
CA TYR A 70 -0.64 1.68 6.32
C TYR A 70 0.69 1.98 5.63
N LEU A 71 1.73 1.35 6.14
CA LEU A 71 2.99 1.16 5.44
C LEU A 71 2.78 0.04 4.41
N HIS A 72 3.35 0.21 3.22
CA HIS A 72 3.35 -0.86 2.22
C HIS A 72 4.77 -1.26 1.84
N SER A 73 4.92 -2.53 1.45
CA SER A 73 6.16 -3.07 0.89
C SER A 73 5.86 -3.98 -0.30
N ILE A 74 6.81 -4.00 -1.24
CA ILE A 74 6.85 -4.97 -2.33
C ILE A 74 8.06 -5.85 -2.07
N ASP A 75 7.81 -7.11 -1.76
CA ASP A 75 8.83 -8.09 -1.42
C ASP A 75 8.58 -9.38 -2.21
N ASN A 76 9.48 -10.38 -2.07
CA ASN A 76 9.34 -11.70 -2.69
C ASN A 76 9.04 -11.68 -4.20
N VAL A 77 9.79 -10.87 -4.96
CA VAL A 77 9.71 -10.88 -6.42
C VAL A 77 10.15 -12.24 -6.94
N GLU A 78 9.32 -12.87 -7.75
CA GLU A 78 9.63 -14.16 -8.37
C GLU A 78 10.84 -14.06 -9.32
N VAL A 79 11.39 -15.22 -9.71
CA VAL A 79 12.52 -15.27 -10.63
C VAL A 79 12.16 -14.61 -11.96
N GLY A 80 12.88 -13.54 -12.31
CA GLY A 80 12.73 -12.82 -13.56
C GLY A 80 12.92 -11.32 -13.39
N THR A 81 12.48 -10.56 -14.39
CA THR A 81 12.47 -9.10 -14.35
C THR A 81 11.06 -8.61 -14.08
N ARG A 82 10.89 -7.78 -13.05
CA ARG A 82 9.66 -7.05 -12.77
C ARG A 82 9.85 -5.57 -13.11
N ILE A 83 8.86 -4.97 -13.75
CA ILE A 83 8.79 -3.54 -14.02
C ILE A 83 7.51 -3.00 -13.37
N SER A 84 7.66 -1.97 -12.56
CA SER A 84 6.58 -1.30 -11.84
C SER A 84 6.47 0.13 -12.34
N LEU A 85 5.27 0.54 -12.74
CA LEU A 85 4.98 1.91 -13.17
C LEU A 85 4.03 2.54 -12.17
N THR A 86 4.54 3.47 -11.36
CA THR A 86 3.71 4.27 -10.47
C THR A 86 3.21 5.49 -11.23
N ILE A 87 1.89 5.58 -11.38
CA ILE A 87 1.21 6.69 -12.04
C ILE A 87 0.60 7.56 -10.95
N ARG A 88 0.88 8.86 -11.00
CA ARG A 88 0.34 9.84 -10.08
C ARG A 88 -0.35 10.95 -10.85
N HIS A 89 -1.47 11.41 -10.32
CA HIS A 89 -2.08 12.66 -10.78
C HIS A 89 -1.24 13.82 -10.22
N VAL A 90 -0.93 14.80 -11.06
CA VAL A 90 -0.18 15.99 -10.66
C VAL A 90 -0.96 17.21 -11.10
N ASP A 91 -1.42 17.98 -10.11
CA ASP A 91 -2.03 19.28 -10.37
C ASP A 91 -0.92 20.29 -10.70
N LEU A 92 -0.98 20.83 -11.92
CA LEU A 92 -0.10 21.91 -12.38
C LEU A 92 -0.84 23.24 -12.16
N HIS A 93 -0.84 23.73 -10.93
CA HIS A 93 -1.39 25.05 -10.57
C HIS A 93 -0.27 26.01 -10.20
#